data_AF-A0A3N6LVP5-F1
#
_entry.id   AF-A0A3N6LVP5-F1
#
_cell.length_a   1.000
_cell.length_b   1.000
_cell.length_c   1.000
_cell.angle_alpha   90.00
_cell.angle_beta   90.00
_cell.angle_gamma   90.00
#
_symmetry.space_group_name_H-M   'P 1'
#
loop_
_entity.id
_entity.type
_entity.pdbx_description
1 polymer ?
#
loop_
_entity_poly.entity_id
_entity_poly.type
_entity_poly.pdbx_seq_one_letter_code
_entity_poly.pdbx_strand_id
1 'polypeptide(L)'
;MNRTGFAKRHTASRRSVLVGSGVALGALSGCLSRLSTESNVSESEIEDCEVSYLEAELFDGDPPSIDASVTSSERHDTTFEKVVVESTWIVPGVDVLEIEFRPGDSLPADAPSSADDPFADLEAFHDTLSAVLESGDETVVHSGHDEFYEIRDAFIDAFDLTGAEGKTVTLAHDGEPIDASLSIEEFHGDGEAEAVYYVSDTETYRVDSHDGEPEDGIPMSC
;
A
#
# COMPACT_ATOMS: atom_id res chain seq x y z
N MET A 1 -18.16 -4.16 -43.97
CA MET A 1 -17.63 -3.30 -45.04
C MET A 1 -16.47 -2.50 -44.45
N ASN A 2 -15.32 -2.47 -45.17
CA ASN A 2 -14.05 -1.73 -44.93
C ASN A 2 -13.30 -2.11 -43.62
N ARG A 3 -12.13 -2.79 -43.55
CA ARG A 3 -10.98 -3.09 -44.43
C ARG A 3 -10.28 -1.89 -45.09
N THR A 4 -9.27 -1.38 -44.38
CA THR A 4 -8.01 -0.76 -44.87
C THR A 4 -6.98 -0.96 -43.74
N GLY A 5 -5.83 -1.61 -43.84
CA GLY A 5 -5.02 -1.99 -44.98
C GLY A 5 -4.05 -0.86 -45.34
N PHE A 6 -2.85 -0.85 -44.77
CA PHE A 6 -1.66 -0.27 -45.42
C PHE A 6 -0.37 -0.94 -44.94
N ALA A 7 0.10 -1.87 -45.75
CA ALA A 7 1.49 -2.30 -45.76
C ALA A 7 2.34 -1.28 -46.52
N LYS A 8 3.59 -1.04 -46.09
CA LYS A 8 4.64 -0.55 -46.98
C LYS A 8 5.97 -1.21 -46.63
N ARG A 9 6.39 -2.13 -47.52
CA ARG A 9 7.79 -2.54 -47.71
C ARG A 9 8.40 -1.67 -48.81
N HIS A 10 9.63 -1.21 -48.62
CA HIS A 10 10.58 -0.85 -49.68
C HIS A 10 11.97 -1.34 -49.21
N THR A 11 12.49 -2.47 -49.68
CA THR A 11 13.41 -2.64 -50.83
C THR A 11 14.63 -1.69 -50.90
N ALA A 12 15.76 -2.22 -50.40
CA ALA A 12 17.11 -2.32 -50.97
C ALA A 12 17.69 -1.21 -51.88
N SER A 13 18.98 -0.87 -51.68
CA SER A 13 20.11 -1.22 -52.60
C SER A 13 21.28 -0.20 -52.63
N ARG A 14 22.49 -0.73 -52.36
CA ARG A 14 23.81 -0.50 -53.00
C ARG A 14 24.65 0.79 -52.82
N ARG A 15 25.89 0.50 -52.39
CA ARG A 15 27.23 0.82 -52.97
C ARG A 15 28.10 1.92 -52.34
N SER A 16 29.15 1.41 -51.67
CA SER A 16 30.59 1.69 -51.89
C SER A 16 31.13 3.10 -51.65
N VAL A 17 32.09 3.22 -50.71
CA VAL A 17 33.45 3.75 -50.97
C VAL A 17 34.45 3.04 -50.07
N LEU A 18 35.56 2.62 -50.67
CA LEU A 18 36.75 2.00 -50.07
C LEU A 18 37.89 3.01 -50.28
N VAL A 19 38.43 3.57 -49.19
CA VAL A 19 39.73 4.28 -49.12
C VAL A 19 40.13 4.12 -47.65
N GLY A 20 41.28 3.63 -47.22
CA GLY A 20 42.57 3.45 -47.87
C GLY A 20 43.63 3.92 -46.87
N SER A 21 44.40 2.96 -46.34
CA SER A 21 45.79 3.08 -45.86
C SER A 21 46.13 4.01 -44.68
N GLY A 22 46.74 3.44 -43.64
CA GLY A 22 47.52 4.20 -42.67
C GLY A 22 48.01 3.35 -41.51
N VAL A 23 49.21 2.80 -41.64
CA VAL A 23 49.94 2.06 -40.60
C VAL A 23 50.29 2.98 -39.43
N ALA A 24 49.98 2.57 -38.20
CA ALA A 24 50.79 2.93 -37.04
C ALA A 24 50.69 1.83 -35.97
N LEU A 25 51.81 1.13 -35.77
CA LEU A 25 52.06 0.36 -34.56
C LEU A 25 51.94 1.28 -33.34
N GLY A 26 51.19 0.83 -32.34
CA GLY A 26 51.05 1.53 -31.07
C GLY A 26 50.28 0.66 -30.10
N ALA A 27 50.89 -0.46 -29.69
CA ALA A 27 50.47 -1.20 -28.52
C ALA A 27 50.62 -0.27 -27.30
N LEU A 28 49.53 0.37 -26.90
CA LEU A 28 49.26 0.64 -25.50
C LEU A 28 48.09 -0.23 -25.13
N SER A 29 48.46 -1.43 -24.66
CA SER A 29 47.68 -2.24 -23.75
C SER A 29 47.49 -1.42 -22.46
N GLY A 30 46.67 -0.37 -22.55
CA GLY A 30 46.06 0.23 -21.40
C GLY A 30 44.99 -0.74 -20.98
N CYS A 31 45.25 -1.47 -19.90
CA CYS A 31 44.19 -2.03 -19.10
C CYS A 31 43.23 -0.86 -18.82
N LEU A 32 42.16 -0.75 -19.59
CA LEU A 32 40.91 -0.27 -19.04
C LEU A 32 40.64 -1.29 -17.94
N SER A 33 41.15 -0.97 -16.76
CA SER A 33 40.54 -1.42 -15.53
C SER A 33 39.05 -1.25 -15.80
N ARG A 34 38.35 -2.36 -15.98
CA ARG A 34 36.96 -2.40 -15.58
C ARG A 34 37.04 -2.05 -14.10
N LEU A 35 37.04 -0.76 -13.80
CA LEU A 35 36.49 -0.25 -12.57
C LEU A 35 35.03 -0.68 -12.70
N SER A 36 34.78 -1.93 -12.29
CA SER A 36 33.57 -2.21 -11.56
C SER A 36 33.69 -1.28 -10.37
N THR A 37 33.19 -0.05 -10.52
CA THR A 37 32.79 0.75 -9.38
C THR A 37 31.63 -0.04 -8.81
N GLU A 38 31.97 -0.95 -7.90
CA GLU A 38 31.01 -1.50 -6.95
C GLU A 38 30.48 -0.29 -6.20
N SER A 39 29.16 -0.12 -6.21
CA SER A 39 28.50 0.91 -5.43
C SER A 39 29.02 0.85 -3.99
N ASN A 40 29.30 2.01 -3.39
CA ASN A 40 29.74 2.06 -1.99
C ASN A 40 28.60 1.76 -1.01
N VAL A 41 27.35 1.77 -1.48
CA VAL A 41 26.17 1.50 -0.66
C VAL A 41 25.87 0.01 -0.71
N SER A 42 25.86 -0.63 0.46
CA SER A 42 25.53 -2.03 0.63
C SER A 42 24.02 -2.29 0.51
N GLU A 43 23.64 -3.54 0.21
CA GLU A 43 22.23 -3.97 0.21
C GLU A 43 21.55 -3.63 1.55
N SER A 44 22.24 -3.86 2.68
CA SER A 44 21.72 -3.51 4.00
C SER A 44 21.51 -2.01 4.20
N GLU A 45 22.36 -1.15 3.62
CA GLU A 45 22.15 0.31 3.70
C GLU A 45 20.94 0.74 2.88
N ILE A 46 20.63 0.06 1.76
CA ILE A 46 19.42 0.31 0.97
C ILE A 46 18.17 -0.21 1.70
N GLU A 47 18.23 -1.38 2.34
CA GLU A 47 17.14 -1.92 3.16
C GLU A 47 16.80 -0.98 4.33
N ASP A 48 17.80 -0.53 5.08
CA ASP A 48 17.63 0.44 6.17
C ASP A 48 17.06 1.78 5.66
N CYS A 49 17.46 2.19 4.45
CA CYS A 49 16.93 3.37 3.78
C CYS A 49 15.44 3.23 3.43
N GLU A 50 15.03 2.07 2.91
CA GLU A 50 13.63 1.81 2.56
C GLU A 50 12.76 1.76 3.81
N VAL A 51 13.21 1.09 4.88
CA VAL A 51 12.51 1.09 6.17
C VAL A 51 12.32 2.54 6.64
N SER A 52 13.39 3.32 6.70
CA SER A 52 13.33 4.71 7.17
C SER A 52 12.40 5.58 6.31
N TYR A 53 12.36 5.36 5.00
CA TYR A 53 11.46 6.06 4.09
C TYR A 53 10.00 5.70 4.36
N LEU A 54 9.68 4.41 4.43
CA LEU A 54 8.31 3.94 4.67
C LEU A 54 7.81 4.38 6.04
N GLU A 55 8.65 4.30 7.08
CA GLU A 55 8.36 4.82 8.41
C GLU A 55 7.98 6.31 8.40
N ALA A 56 8.70 7.12 7.62
CA ALA A 56 8.49 8.57 7.56
C ALA A 56 7.29 8.99 6.69
N GLU A 57 7.03 8.27 5.60
CA GLU A 57 6.06 8.69 4.58
C GLU A 57 4.71 7.98 4.68
N LEU A 58 4.65 6.77 5.24
CA LEU A 58 3.40 6.00 5.34
C LEU A 58 2.76 6.02 6.72
N PHE A 59 3.50 6.38 7.77
CA PHE A 59 3.01 6.27 9.14
C PHE A 59 3.16 7.62 9.89
N ASP A 60 2.04 8.18 10.34
CA ASP A 60 2.00 9.43 11.13
C ASP A 60 2.34 9.24 12.63
N GLY A 61 2.76 8.03 13.04
CA GLY A 61 2.90 7.61 14.45
C GLY A 61 4.04 6.61 14.69
N ASP A 62 3.86 5.70 15.66
CA ASP A 62 4.81 4.60 15.87
C ASP A 62 4.66 3.59 14.71
N PRO A 63 5.65 3.47 13.80
CA PRO A 63 5.53 2.58 12.66
C PRO A 63 5.57 1.11 13.10
N PRO A 64 4.92 0.20 12.34
CA PRO A 64 5.08 -1.23 12.57
C PRO A 64 6.52 -1.67 12.31
N SER A 65 6.89 -2.87 12.75
CA SER A 65 8.15 -3.47 12.30
C SER A 65 8.05 -3.73 10.80
N ILE A 66 8.88 -3.05 10.02
CA ILE A 66 9.01 -3.24 8.57
C ILE A 66 10.20 -4.15 8.31
N ASP A 67 9.99 -5.16 7.48
CA ASP A 67 11.02 -6.03 6.93
C ASP A 67 11.23 -5.66 5.47
N ALA A 68 12.36 -5.03 5.15
CA ALA A 68 12.76 -4.69 3.79
C ALA A 68 13.89 -5.63 3.35
N SER A 69 13.85 -6.07 2.10
CA SER A 69 14.84 -6.99 1.55
C SER A 69 15.14 -6.68 0.10
N VAL A 70 16.43 -6.61 -0.24
CA VAL A 70 16.85 -6.56 -1.64
C VAL A 70 16.54 -7.90 -2.31
N THR A 71 15.66 -7.89 -3.31
CA THR A 71 15.29 -9.10 -4.06
C THR A 71 16.03 -9.24 -5.37
N SER A 72 16.53 -8.14 -5.93
CA SER A 72 17.45 -8.17 -7.06
C SER A 72 18.39 -6.98 -7.09
N SER A 73 19.59 -7.21 -7.60
CA SER A 73 20.52 -6.14 -7.95
C SER A 73 21.12 -6.43 -9.32
N GLU A 74 21.00 -5.47 -10.23
CA GLU A 74 21.59 -5.56 -11.55
C GLU A 74 22.11 -4.22 -12.07
N ARG A 75 23.08 -4.30 -12.97
CA ARG A 75 23.60 -3.10 -13.62
C ARG A 75 22.56 -2.51 -14.58
N HIS A 76 22.11 -1.29 -14.31
CA HIS A 76 21.22 -0.56 -15.22
C HIS A 76 22.00 0.08 -16.37
N ASP A 77 23.01 0.91 -16.07
CA ASP A 77 23.80 1.60 -17.08
C ASP A 77 25.28 1.81 -16.67
N THR A 78 25.97 2.79 -17.27
CA THR A 78 27.36 3.09 -16.94
C THR A 78 27.55 3.79 -15.59
N THR A 79 26.46 4.29 -15.01
CA THR A 79 26.44 5.14 -13.82
C THR A 79 25.76 4.44 -12.66
N PHE A 80 24.60 3.83 -12.91
CA PHE A 80 23.71 3.30 -11.88
C PHE A 80 23.65 1.78 -11.87
N GLU A 81 23.53 1.25 -10.65
CA GLU A 81 23.04 -0.08 -10.32
C GLU A 81 21.55 0.05 -9.96
N LYS A 82 20.71 -0.83 -10.52
CA LYS A 82 19.29 -0.94 -10.19
C LYS A 82 19.13 -2.02 -9.13
N VAL A 83 18.59 -1.63 -7.99
CA VAL A 83 18.31 -2.51 -6.84
C VAL A 83 16.80 -2.53 -6.65
N VAL A 84 16.19 -3.71 -6.55
CA VAL A 84 14.76 -3.85 -6.23
C VAL A 84 14.64 -4.29 -4.78
N VAL A 85 13.83 -3.56 -4.02
CA VAL A 85 13.56 -3.81 -2.61
C VAL A 85 12.09 -4.16 -2.45
N GLU A 86 11.81 -5.31 -1.87
CA GLU A 86 10.48 -5.68 -1.41
C GLU A 86 10.41 -5.43 0.10
N SER A 87 9.33 -4.80 0.55
CA SER A 87 9.10 -4.50 1.96
C SER A 87 7.77 -5.07 2.41
N THR A 88 7.76 -5.63 3.61
CA THR A 88 6.56 -6.17 4.26
C THR A 88 6.44 -5.65 5.68
N TRP A 89 5.22 -5.42 6.15
CA TRP A 89 4.98 -5.06 7.54
C TRP A 89 3.61 -5.55 7.99
N ILE A 90 3.44 -5.64 9.30
CA ILE A 90 2.17 -6.04 9.89
C ILE A 90 1.32 -4.78 10.05
N VAL A 91 0.24 -4.65 9.27
CA VAL A 91 -0.74 -3.57 9.42
C VAL A 91 -1.66 -3.91 10.59
N PRO A 92 -1.67 -3.12 11.67
CA PRO A 92 -2.64 -3.32 12.73
C PRO A 92 -4.05 -3.05 12.20
N GLY A 93 -4.96 -3.98 12.43
CA GLY A 93 -6.35 -3.87 12.06
C GLY A 93 -7.26 -4.34 13.20
N VAL A 94 -8.53 -3.99 13.07
CA VAL A 94 -9.57 -4.43 13.99
C VAL A 94 -10.70 -4.97 13.13
N ASP A 95 -11.11 -6.20 13.39
CA ASP A 95 -12.30 -6.79 12.76
C ASP A 95 -13.38 -6.95 13.82
N VAL A 96 -14.60 -6.52 13.50
CA VAL A 96 -15.77 -6.83 14.32
C VAL A 96 -16.37 -8.09 13.72
N LEU A 97 -16.45 -9.17 14.51
CA LEU A 97 -16.98 -10.45 14.07
C LEU A 97 -18.49 -10.56 14.28
N GLU A 98 -18.96 -9.99 15.39
CA GLU A 98 -20.36 -10.02 15.80
C GLU A 98 -20.74 -8.71 16.49
N ILE A 99 -21.97 -8.27 16.24
CA ILE A 99 -22.58 -7.11 16.87
C ILE A 99 -23.89 -7.55 17.51
N GLU A 100 -23.97 -7.48 18.83
CA GLU A 100 -25.20 -7.72 19.58
C GLU A 100 -25.88 -6.39 19.89
N PHE A 101 -27.14 -6.27 19.50
CA PHE A 101 -27.99 -5.10 19.76
C PHE A 101 -29.01 -5.41 20.84
N ARG A 102 -29.22 -4.46 21.75
CA ARG A 102 -30.30 -4.49 22.74
C ARG A 102 -30.82 -3.08 23.00
N PRO A 103 -32.07 -2.91 23.49
CA PRO A 103 -32.53 -1.62 23.96
C PRO A 103 -31.60 -1.07 25.06
N GLY A 104 -31.21 0.19 24.93
CA GLY A 104 -30.33 0.86 25.90
C GLY A 104 -31.11 1.47 27.06
N ASP A 105 -30.42 1.71 28.17
CA ASP A 105 -31.04 2.33 29.36
C ASP A 105 -31.09 3.86 29.28
N SER A 106 -30.10 4.48 28.65
CA SER A 106 -29.97 5.94 28.58
C SER A 106 -29.18 6.36 27.36
N LEU A 107 -29.56 7.49 26.76
CA LEU A 107 -28.88 8.04 25.59
C LEU A 107 -27.82 9.09 25.98
N PRO A 108 -26.51 8.84 25.75
CA PRO A 108 -25.47 9.86 25.88
C PRO A 108 -25.72 11.06 24.97
N ALA A 109 -25.29 12.25 25.39
CA ALA A 109 -25.51 13.48 24.61
C ALA A 109 -24.70 13.53 23.31
N ASP A 110 -23.63 12.75 23.25
CA ASP A 110 -22.67 12.60 22.16
C ASP A 110 -22.79 11.24 21.44
N ALA A 111 -23.85 10.47 21.72
CA ALA A 111 -24.09 9.22 21.02
C ALA A 111 -24.29 9.47 19.52
N PRO A 112 -23.56 8.77 18.64
CA PRO A 112 -23.79 8.84 17.19
C PRO A 112 -25.23 8.45 16.84
N SER A 113 -25.80 9.08 15.82
CA SER A 113 -27.12 8.72 15.31
C SER A 113 -27.01 7.74 14.16
N SER A 114 -27.88 6.73 14.15
CA SER A 114 -28.08 5.87 12.97
C SER A 114 -28.58 6.64 11.75
N ALA A 115 -29.22 7.81 11.93
CA ALA A 115 -29.68 8.63 10.82
C ALA A 115 -28.57 9.48 10.17
N ASP A 116 -27.37 9.52 10.76
CA ASP A 116 -26.23 10.28 10.28
C ASP A 116 -25.14 9.34 9.72
N ASP A 117 -24.20 9.90 8.94
CA ASP A 117 -23.02 9.16 8.48
C ASP A 117 -22.23 8.60 9.68
N PRO A 118 -21.68 7.37 9.63
CA PRO A 118 -21.62 6.45 8.48
C PRO A 118 -22.81 5.48 8.33
N PHE A 119 -23.87 5.61 9.12
CA PHE A 119 -24.96 4.63 9.17
C PHE A 119 -26.15 4.94 8.25
N ALA A 120 -26.29 6.21 7.83
CA ALA A 120 -27.50 6.74 7.19
C ALA A 120 -28.05 5.94 5.99
N ASP A 121 -27.17 5.30 5.22
CA ASP A 121 -27.54 4.56 4.00
C ASP A 121 -27.73 3.03 4.24
N LEU A 122 -27.57 2.55 5.47
CA LEU A 122 -27.63 1.13 5.80
C LEU A 122 -29.07 0.69 6.13
N GLU A 123 -29.90 0.51 5.09
CA GLU A 123 -31.33 0.17 5.26
C GLU A 123 -31.56 -1.09 6.12
N ALA A 124 -30.81 -2.17 5.87
CA ALA A 124 -30.92 -3.42 6.63
C ALA A 124 -30.50 -3.24 8.12
N PHE A 125 -29.58 -2.31 8.39
CA PHE A 125 -29.21 -1.95 9.75
C PHE A 125 -30.37 -1.26 10.46
N HIS A 126 -30.99 -0.27 9.82
CA HIS A 126 -32.14 0.45 10.37
C HIS A 126 -33.33 -0.47 10.67
N ASP A 127 -33.65 -1.38 9.76
CA ASP A 127 -34.70 -2.37 9.98
C ASP A 127 -34.41 -3.25 11.21
N THR A 128 -33.15 -3.65 11.40
CA THR A 128 -32.71 -4.43 12.56
C THR A 128 -32.86 -3.64 13.86
N LEU A 129 -32.40 -2.39 13.87
CA LEU A 129 -32.49 -1.51 15.05
C LEU A 129 -33.95 -1.24 15.45
N SER A 130 -34.80 -0.95 14.48
CA SER A 130 -36.24 -0.77 14.69
C SER A 130 -36.88 -2.03 15.27
N ALA A 131 -36.54 -3.22 14.75
CA ALA A 131 -37.05 -4.49 15.27
C ALA A 131 -36.63 -4.75 16.72
N VAL A 132 -35.40 -4.38 17.10
CA VAL A 132 -34.91 -4.49 18.49
C VAL A 132 -35.71 -3.59 19.43
N LEU A 133 -35.96 -2.34 19.05
CA LEU A 133 -36.77 -1.42 19.87
C LEU A 133 -38.23 -1.87 19.98
N GLU A 134 -38.83 -2.32 18.88
CA GLU A 134 -40.23 -2.78 18.86
C GLU A 134 -40.46 -4.04 19.68
N SER A 135 -39.52 -4.99 19.62
CA SER A 135 -39.60 -6.25 20.37
C SER A 135 -39.21 -6.09 21.83
N GLY A 136 -38.24 -5.20 22.12
CA GLY A 136 -37.58 -5.10 23.42
C GLY A 136 -36.59 -6.23 23.70
N ASP A 137 -36.35 -7.12 22.73
CA ASP A 137 -35.46 -8.27 22.85
C ASP A 137 -34.09 -7.97 22.21
N GLU A 138 -33.06 -8.72 22.62
CA GLU A 138 -31.73 -8.64 22.01
C GLU A 138 -31.68 -9.34 20.64
N THR A 139 -30.77 -8.91 19.77
CA THR A 139 -30.53 -9.51 18.44
C THR A 139 -29.05 -9.47 18.11
N VAL A 140 -28.54 -10.50 17.42
CA VAL A 140 -27.14 -10.60 17.01
C VAL A 140 -27.03 -10.54 15.49
N VAL A 141 -26.11 -9.70 15.01
CA VAL A 141 -25.70 -9.61 13.61
C VAL A 141 -24.27 -10.13 13.50
N HIS A 142 -24.04 -11.05 12.56
CA HIS A 142 -22.71 -11.56 12.26
C HIS A 142 -22.14 -10.79 11.07
N SER A 143 -21.10 -9.99 11.32
CA SER A 143 -20.46 -9.10 10.34
C SER A 143 -19.58 -9.82 9.31
N GLY A 144 -19.44 -11.15 9.40
CA GLY A 144 -18.73 -11.99 8.42
C GLY A 144 -19.53 -12.36 7.16
N HIS A 145 -20.72 -11.79 6.95
CA HIS A 145 -21.50 -11.95 5.73
C HIS A 145 -21.43 -10.67 4.89
N ASP A 146 -21.38 -10.80 3.55
CA ASP A 146 -21.16 -9.68 2.62
C ASP A 146 -22.09 -8.46 2.84
N GLU A 147 -23.32 -8.69 3.33
CA GLU A 147 -24.33 -7.66 3.64
C GLU A 147 -24.03 -6.86 4.93
N PHE A 148 -23.10 -7.33 5.78
CA PHE A 148 -22.83 -6.78 7.10
C PHE A 148 -21.40 -6.25 7.30
N TYR A 149 -20.55 -6.30 6.26
CA TYR A 149 -19.26 -5.60 6.28
C TYR A 149 -19.43 -4.09 6.35
N GLU A 150 -20.43 -3.54 5.67
CA GLU A 150 -20.71 -2.09 5.70
C GLU A 150 -21.13 -1.63 7.10
N ILE A 151 -21.88 -2.47 7.86
CA ILE A 151 -22.21 -2.19 9.26
C ILE A 151 -20.95 -2.20 10.11
N ARG A 152 -20.10 -3.24 9.99
CA ARG A 152 -18.84 -3.29 10.71
C ARG A 152 -17.99 -2.04 10.48
N ASP A 153 -17.77 -1.69 9.22
CA ASP A 153 -16.90 -0.58 8.84
C ASP A 153 -17.45 0.75 9.41
N ALA A 154 -18.77 0.93 9.35
CA ALA A 154 -19.45 2.07 9.98
C ALA A 154 -19.23 2.13 11.51
N PHE A 155 -19.23 0.99 12.21
CA PHE A 155 -18.91 0.94 13.66
C PHE A 155 -17.44 1.26 13.95
N ILE A 156 -16.51 0.76 13.13
CA ILE A 156 -15.07 1.07 13.27
C ILE A 156 -14.82 2.57 13.10
N ASP A 157 -15.42 3.18 12.06
CA ASP A 157 -15.29 4.60 11.75
C ASP A 157 -15.92 5.50 12.83
N ALA A 158 -17.11 5.15 13.32
CA ALA A 158 -17.84 5.98 14.26
C ALA A 158 -17.27 5.97 15.68
N PHE A 159 -16.66 4.86 16.12
CA PHE A 159 -16.33 4.63 17.54
C PHE A 159 -14.83 4.46 17.84
N ASP A 160 -13.95 4.58 16.84
CA ASP A 160 -12.49 4.38 16.97
C ASP A 160 -12.16 3.18 17.88
N LEU A 161 -12.37 1.99 17.31
CA LEU A 161 -12.34 0.73 18.04
C LEU A 161 -10.92 0.15 18.21
N THR A 162 -9.87 0.95 18.05
CA THR A 162 -8.48 0.51 18.23
C THR A 162 -8.21 0.03 19.67
N GLY A 163 -7.60 -1.16 19.81
CA GLY A 163 -7.11 -1.71 21.08
C GLY A 163 -8.20 -2.10 22.10
N ALA A 164 -9.37 -2.55 21.64
CA ALA A 164 -10.57 -2.62 22.47
C ALA A 164 -11.28 -3.99 22.45
N GLU A 165 -10.87 -4.89 23.33
CA GLU A 165 -11.66 -6.10 23.60
C GLU A 165 -12.99 -5.74 24.32
N GLY A 166 -14.13 -6.17 23.76
CA GLY A 166 -15.42 -6.23 24.46
C GLY A 166 -16.10 -4.90 24.79
N LYS A 167 -15.99 -3.89 23.93
CA LYS A 167 -16.68 -2.60 24.12
C LYS A 167 -18.18 -2.72 23.86
N THR A 168 -18.99 -2.20 24.79
CA THR A 168 -20.37 -1.81 24.53
C THR A 168 -20.41 -0.32 24.21
N VAL A 169 -21.02 0.04 23.08
CA VAL A 169 -21.24 1.43 22.67
C VAL A 169 -22.74 1.70 22.58
N THR A 170 -23.15 2.96 22.74
CA THR A 170 -24.56 3.35 22.63
C THR A 170 -24.76 4.23 21.39
N LEU A 171 -25.77 3.89 20.60
CA LEU A 171 -26.20 4.61 19.40
C LEU A 171 -27.62 5.16 19.60
N ALA A 172 -27.91 6.32 19.00
CA ALA A 172 -29.26 6.86 18.89
C ALA A 172 -29.97 6.29 17.64
N HIS A 173 -31.12 5.67 17.82
CA HIS A 173 -32.04 5.31 16.73
C HIS A 173 -33.42 5.90 16.99
N ASP A 174 -33.88 6.79 16.11
CA ASP A 174 -35.14 7.53 16.27
C ASP A 174 -35.32 8.25 17.62
N GLY A 175 -34.20 8.66 18.23
CA GLY A 175 -34.16 9.34 19.53
C GLY A 175 -34.22 8.40 20.74
N GLU A 176 -34.21 7.09 20.51
CA GLU A 176 -34.10 6.06 21.54
C GLU A 176 -32.68 5.45 21.58
N PRO A 177 -32.19 5.05 22.77
CA PRO A 177 -30.88 4.44 22.92
C PRO A 177 -30.90 2.96 22.51
N ILE A 178 -29.89 2.53 21.76
CA ILE A 178 -29.55 1.13 21.51
C ILE A 178 -28.13 0.89 21.98
N ASP A 179 -27.95 -0.11 22.84
CA ASP A 179 -26.64 -0.60 23.21
C ASP A 179 -26.18 -1.65 22.18
N ALA A 180 -25.00 -1.45 21.61
CA ALA A 180 -24.33 -2.39 20.73
C ALA A 180 -23.10 -2.97 21.46
N SER A 181 -23.09 -4.27 21.69
CA SER A 181 -21.94 -5.00 22.22
C SER A 181 -21.17 -5.63 21.08
N LEU A 182 -19.89 -5.29 20.96
CA LEU A 182 -19.04 -5.67 19.83
C LEU A 182 -18.11 -6.82 20.23
N SER A 183 -18.18 -7.92 19.48
CA SER A 183 -17.20 -9.00 19.54
C SER A 183 -16.10 -8.68 18.53
N ILE A 184 -14.95 -8.26 19.05
CA ILE A 184 -13.84 -7.72 18.28
C ILE A 184 -12.69 -8.72 18.30
N GLU A 185 -12.08 -8.95 17.14
CA GLU A 185 -10.81 -9.66 17.00
C GLU A 185 -9.77 -8.69 16.43
N GLU A 186 -8.61 -8.61 17.08
CA GLU A 186 -7.47 -7.91 16.49
C GLU A 186 -6.95 -8.75 15.34
N PHE A 187 -7.22 -8.30 14.12
CA PHE A 187 -6.63 -8.88 12.93
C PHE A 187 -5.44 -8.04 12.50
N HIS A 188 -4.37 -8.71 12.16
CA HIS A 188 -3.21 -8.07 11.58
C HIS A 188 -3.16 -8.39 10.09
N GLY A 189 -3.26 -7.36 9.25
CA GLY A 189 -3.05 -7.49 7.81
C GLY A 189 -1.57 -7.49 7.47
N ASP A 190 -1.25 -7.95 6.25
CA ASP A 190 0.08 -7.83 5.68
C ASP A 190 0.09 -6.60 4.76
N GLY A 191 0.93 -5.62 5.09
CA GLY A 191 1.27 -4.50 4.21
C GLY A 191 2.48 -4.88 3.38
N GLU A 192 2.46 -4.51 2.10
CA GLU A 192 3.52 -4.83 1.15
C GLU A 192 3.82 -3.59 0.29
N ALA A 193 5.10 -3.38 -0.02
CA ALA A 193 5.55 -2.40 -0.99
C ALA A 193 6.73 -2.95 -1.80
N GLU A 194 6.85 -2.48 -3.04
CA GLU A 194 8.04 -2.70 -3.87
C GLU A 194 8.58 -1.33 -4.29
N ALA A 195 9.89 -1.14 -4.16
CA ALA A 195 10.58 0.06 -4.61
C ALA A 195 11.82 -0.30 -5.43
N VAL A 196 12.17 0.58 -6.36
CA VAL A 196 13.40 0.49 -7.16
C VAL A 196 14.35 1.59 -6.73
N TYR A 197 15.59 1.22 -6.45
CA TYR A 197 16.68 2.11 -6.15
C TYR A 197 17.66 2.15 -7.30
N TYR A 198 17.97 3.36 -7.78
CA TYR A 198 19.09 3.62 -8.68
C TYR A 198 20.24 4.18 -7.87
N VAL A 199 21.28 3.38 -7.71
CA VAL A 199 22.40 3.66 -6.81
C VAL A 199 23.68 3.90 -7.61
N SER A 200 24.40 4.95 -7.27
CA SER A 200 25.73 5.27 -7.80
C SER A 200 26.67 5.70 -6.68
N ASP A 201 27.94 5.98 -7.00
CA ASP A 201 28.91 6.45 -6.01
C ASP A 201 28.56 7.81 -5.36
N THR A 202 27.68 8.59 -5.98
CA THR A 202 27.41 9.98 -5.58
C THR A 202 25.94 10.30 -5.35
N GLU A 203 25.05 9.47 -5.87
CA GLU A 203 23.62 9.76 -5.90
C GLU A 203 22.83 8.45 -5.78
N THR A 204 21.74 8.50 -5.02
CA THR A 204 20.76 7.43 -4.87
C THR A 204 19.38 7.99 -5.14
N TYR A 205 18.59 7.30 -5.95
CA TYR A 205 17.21 7.68 -6.29
C TYR A 205 16.26 6.52 -6.01
N ARG A 206 15.18 6.78 -5.28
CA ARG A 206 14.11 5.82 -5.01
C ARG A 206 12.94 6.06 -5.96
N VAL A 207 12.42 5.00 -6.56
CA VAL A 207 11.33 5.03 -7.54
C VAL A 207 10.26 4.03 -7.11
N ASP A 208 9.02 4.50 -6.92
CA ASP A 208 7.88 3.66 -6.50
C ASP A 208 7.38 2.67 -7.57
N SER A 209 7.89 2.77 -8.80
CA SER A 209 7.45 1.96 -9.93
C SER A 209 8.60 1.13 -10.50
N HIS A 210 8.34 -0.16 -10.70
CA HIS A 210 9.29 -1.10 -11.29
C HIS A 210 9.85 -0.64 -12.66
N ASP A 211 9.03 0.04 -13.45
CA ASP A 211 9.32 0.51 -14.80
C ASP A 211 9.83 1.96 -14.85
N GLY A 212 9.98 2.63 -13.71
CA GLY A 212 10.44 4.01 -13.65
C GLY A 212 11.95 4.15 -13.80
N GLU A 213 12.40 5.34 -14.17
CA GLU A 213 13.81 5.69 -14.43
C GLU A 213 14.38 6.59 -13.32
N PRO A 214 15.71 6.77 -13.22
CA PRO A 214 16.31 7.63 -12.18
C PRO A 214 15.73 9.06 -12.16
N GLU A 215 15.34 9.61 -13.30
CA GLU A 215 14.73 10.94 -13.43
C GLU A 215 13.33 11.07 -12.81
N ASP A 216 12.63 9.95 -12.62
CA ASP A 216 11.33 9.90 -11.94
C ASP A 216 11.50 9.74 -10.42
N GLY A 217 12.73 9.44 -9.97
CA GLY A 217 13.02 9.06 -8.60
C GLY A 217 13.16 10.24 -7.64
N ILE A 218 12.85 9.94 -6.37
CA ILE A 218 13.08 10.82 -5.23
C ILE A 218 14.55 10.68 -4.84
N PRO A 219 15.34 11.77 -4.81
CA PRO A 219 16.72 11.70 -4.34
C PRO A 219 16.76 11.31 -2.86
N MET A 220 17.56 10.30 -2.55
CA MET A 220 17.71 9.75 -1.19
C MET A 220 19.13 9.97 -0.68
N SER A 221 19.26 10.16 0.63
CA SER A 221 20.55 10.15 1.32
C SER A 221 20.65 8.88 2.16
N CYS A 222 20.98 7.81 1.45
CA CYS A 222 21.66 6.63 1.99
C CYS A 222 23.16 6.96 1.95
#